data_AF-A0A6I3B8V6-F1
#
_entry.id   AF-A0A6I3B8V6-F1
#
_cell.length_a   1.000
_cell.length_b   1.000
_cell.length_c   1.000
_cell.angle_alpha   90.00
_cell.angle_beta   90.00
_cell.angle_gamma   90.00
#
_symmetry.space_group_name_H-M   'P 1'
#
loop_
_entity.id
_entity.type
_entity.pdbx_description
1 polymer ?
#
loop_
_entity_poly.entity_id
_entity_poly.type
_entity_poly.pdbx_seq_one_letter_code
_entity_poly.pdbx_strand_id
1 'polypeptide(L)' 'MKPETVLRVTTLLSAAASLVLSVWLYFQSSSVEDRLNGIYVGVWVPSILALGAFLLSGKGAKD' A
#
# COMPACT_ATOMS: atom_id res chain seq x y z
N MET A 1 14.49 13.24 -11.32
CA MET A 1 13.61 12.10 -11.66
C MET A 1 12.33 12.62 -12.29
N LYS A 2 11.71 11.89 -13.23
CA LYS A 2 10.39 12.28 -13.74
C LYS A 2 9.36 12.19 -12.60
N PRO A 3 8.37 13.10 -12.51
CA PRO A 3 7.39 13.11 -11.43
C PRO A 3 6.58 11.80 -11.34
N GLU A 4 6.35 11.14 -12.47
CA GLU A 4 5.73 9.81 -12.53
C GLU A 4 6.54 8.73 -11.83
N THR A 5 7.86 8.77 -11.99
CA THR A 5 8.76 7.81 -11.32
C THR A 5 8.72 8.00 -9.82
N VAL A 6 8.68 9.26 -9.36
CA VAL A 6 8.55 9.58 -7.94
C VAL A 6 7.23 9.03 -7.39
N LEU A 7 6.10 9.33 -8.04
CA LEU A 7 4.78 8.82 -7.65
C LEU A 7 4.73 7.29 -7.62
N ARG A 8 5.26 6.62 -8.65
CA ARG A 8 5.30 5.16 -8.71
C ARG A 8 6.12 4.57 -7.56
N VAL A 9 7.32 5.12 -7.31
CA VAL A 9 8.21 4.63 -6.27
C VAL A 9 7.61 4.87 -4.89
N THR A 10 7.06 6.05 -4.61
CA THR A 10 6.45 6.35 -3.32
C THR A 10 5.22 5.49 -3.07
N THR A 11 4.36 5.25 -4.07
CA THR A 11 3.22 4.34 -3.91
C THR A 11 3.66 2.91 -3.62
N LEU A 12 4.66 2.39 -4.35
CA LEU A 12 5.16 1.03 -4.10
C LEU A 12 5.82 0.90 -2.72
N LEU A 13 6.59 1.91 -2.30
CA LEU A 13 7.18 1.94 -0.96
C LEU A 13 6.11 1.98 0.13
N SER A 14 5.07 2.80 -0.03
CA SER A 14 3.95 2.85 0.93
C SER A 14 3.21 1.51 1.01
N ALA A 15 2.96 0.85 -0.13
CA ALA A 15 2.31 -0.47 -0.15
C ALA A 15 3.19 -1.54 0.52
N ALA A 16 4.50 -1.53 0.25
CA ALA A 16 5.46 -2.45 0.87
C ALA A 16 5.57 -2.22 2.39
N ALA A 17 5.66 -0.96 2.82
CA ALA A 17 5.69 -0.61 4.24
C ALA A 17 4.42 -1.05 4.97
N SER A 18 3.25 -0.86 4.35
CA SER A 18 1.96 -1.33 4.89
C SER A 18 1.92 -2.85 5.01
N LEU A 19 2.46 -3.58 4.03
CA LEU A 19 2.54 -5.04 4.08
C LEU A 19 3.46 -5.52 5.21
N VAL A 20 4.66 -4.94 5.33
CA VAL A 20 5.60 -5.29 6.40
C VAL A 20 4.98 -5.02 7.77
N LEU A 21 4.33 -3.87 7.95
CA LEU A 21 3.66 -3.52 9.19
C LEU A 21 2.50 -4.47 9.51
N SER A 22 1.69 -4.84 8.51
CA SER A 22 0.61 -5.82 8.64
C SER A 22 1.11 -7.17 9.16
N VAL A 23 2.16 -7.71 8.53
CA VAL A 23 2.79 -8.97 8.94
C VAL A 23 3.37 -8.85 10.35
N TRP A 24 4.09 -7.76 10.63
CA TRP A 24 4.69 -7.55 11.94
C TRP A 24 3.65 -7.49 13.07
N LEU A 25 2.57 -6.71 12.89
CA LEU A 25 1.47 -6.62 13.87
C LEU A 25 0.77 -7.98 14.08
N TYR A 26 0.53 -8.71 12.99
CA TYR A 26 -0.12 -10.02 13.07
C TYR A 26 0.70 -11.03 13.88
N PHE A 27 2.02 -11.07 13.68
CA PHE A 27 2.88 -12.06 14.34
C PHE A 27 3.40 -11.62 15.71
N GLN A 28 3.39 -10.33 16.04
CA GLN A 28 3.80 -9.86 17.36
C GLN A 28 2.78 -10.20 18.47
N SER A 29 1.49 -10.35 18.12
CA SER A 29 0.46 -10.55 19.15
C SER A 29 -0.03 -11.99 19.33
N SER A 30 -0.36 -12.29 20.58
CA SER A 30 -1.00 -13.52 21.03
C SER A 30 -2.53 -13.41 21.11
N SER A 31 -3.09 -12.19 21.14
CA SER A 31 -4.54 -11.97 21.18
C SER A 31 -5.13 -11.97 19.76
N VAL A 32 -6.38 -12.42 19.63
CA VAL A 32 -7.10 -12.40 18.35
C VAL A 32 -7.39 -10.97 17.90
N GLU A 33 -7.72 -10.10 18.85
CA GLU A 33 -8.05 -8.69 18.61
C GLU A 33 -6.89 -7.92 17.97
N ASP A 34 -5.67 -8.12 18.47
CA ASP A 34 -4.50 -7.47 17.88
C ASP A 34 -4.13 -8.03 16.50
N ARG A 35 -4.39 -9.32 16.27
CA ARG A 35 -4.20 -9.94 14.94
C ARG A 35 -5.15 -9.33 13.90
N LEU A 36 -6.36 -8.92 14.31
CA LEU A 36 -7.27 -8.19 13.43
C LEU A 36 -6.66 -6.86 12.98
N ASN A 37 -5.93 -6.16 13.84
CA ASN A 37 -5.23 -4.92 13.46
C ASN A 37 -4.24 -5.17 12.32
N GLY A 38 -3.46 -6.26 12.39
CA GLY A 38 -2.58 -6.69 11.31
C GLY A 38 -3.34 -6.94 10.01
N ILE A 39 -4.50 -7.61 10.07
CA ILE A 39 -5.36 -7.88 8.89
C ILE A 39 -5.92 -6.56 8.31
N TYR A 40 -6.42 -5.65 9.15
CA TYR A 40 -6.95 -4.36 8.69
C TYR A 40 -5.90 -3.52 7.97
N VAL A 41 -4.67 -3.49 8.48
CA VAL A 41 -3.54 -2.82 7.80
C VAL A 41 -3.18 -3.53 6.48
N GLY A 42 -3.32 -4.85 6.43
CA GLY A 42 -3.09 -5.63 5.20
C GLY A 42 -4.09 -5.28 4.09
N VAL A 43 -5.36 -5.05 4.44
CA VAL A 43 -6.41 -4.62 3.49
C VAL A 43 -6.12 -3.23 2.89
N TRP A 44 -5.28 -2.40 3.51
CA TRP A 44 -4.91 -1.10 2.94
C TRP A 44 -3.96 -1.23 1.74
N VAL A 45 -3.19 -2.31 1.61
CA VAL A 45 -2.26 -2.54 0.49
C VAL A 45 -2.95 -2.43 -0.88
N PRO A 46 -4.04 -3.17 -1.18
CA PRO A 46 -4.75 -3.01 -2.46
C PRO A 46 -5.32 -1.60 -2.65
N SER A 47 -5.76 -0.91 -1.60
CA SER A 47 -6.26 0.47 -1.67
C SER A 47 -5.16 1.46 -2.05
N ILE A 48 -3.95 1.31 -1.49
CA ILE A 48 -2.78 2.15 -1.82
C ILE A 48 -2.36 1.94 -3.28
N LEU A 49 -2.32 0.68 -3.74
CA LEU A 49 -1.99 0.35 -5.13
C LEU A 49 -3.05 0.86 -6.11
N ALA A 50 -4.34 0.73 -5.77
CA ALA A 50 -5.44 1.27 -6.56
C ALA A 50 -5.36 2.80 -6.69
N LEU A 51 -5.04 3.51 -5.60
CA LEU A 51 -4.81 4.95 -5.63
C LEU A 51 -3.62 5.31 -6.52
N GLY A 52 -2.51 4.58 -6.43
CA GLY A 52 -1.35 4.79 -7.33
C GLY A 52 -1.70 4.61 -8.79
N ALA A 53 -2.44 3.54 -9.12
CA ALA A 53 -2.92 3.28 -10.46
C ALA A 53 -3.84 4.42 -10.95
N PHE A 54 -4.77 4.87 -10.11
CA PHE A 54 -5.67 5.99 -10.42
C PHE A 54 -4.91 7.29 -10.72
N LEU A 55 -3.94 7.66 -9.87
CA LEU A 55 -3.12 8.86 -10.06
C LEU A 55 -2.25 8.81 -11.32
N LEU A 56 -1.82 7.61 -11.73
CA LEU A 56 -1.01 7.41 -12.94
C LEU A 56 -1.86 7.26 -14.22
N SER A 57 -3.13 6.84 -14.10
CA SER A 57 -4.02 6.57 -15.24
C SER A 57 -4.42 7.83 -16.02
N GLY A 58 -4.37 9.02 -15.40
CA GLY A 58 -4.79 10.28 -16.01
C GLY A 58 -3.91 10.81 -17.15
N LYS A 59 -2.83 10.10 -17.53
CA LYS A 59 -1.84 10.57 -18.50
C LYS A 59 -1.69 9.74 -19.78
N GLY A 60 -2.50 8.70 -19.93
CA GLY A 60 -2.58 7.88 -21.15
C GLY A 60 -3.65 8.31 -22.17
N ALA A 61 -4.43 9.37 -21.90
CA ALA A 61 -5.51 9.84 -22.79
C ALA A 61 -5.05 10.95 -23.77
N LYS A 62 -3.80 10.90 -24.22
CA LYS A 62 -3.28 11.75 -25.29
C LYS A 62 -2.68 10.85 -26.36
N ASP A 63 -3.56 10.18 -27.09
CA ASP A 63 -3.36 9.72 -28.47
C ASP A 63 -4.73 9.78 -29.17
#